data_AF-A0A968P073-F1
#
_entry.id   AF-A0A968P073-F1
#
_cell.length_a   1.000
_cell.length_b   1.000
_cell.length_c   1.000
_cell.angle_alpha   90.00
_cell.angle_beta   90.00
_cell.angle_gamma   90.00
#
_symmetry.space_group_name_H-M   'P 1'
#
loop_
_entity.id
_entity.type
_entity.pdbx_description
1 polymer ?
#
loop_
_entity_poly.entity_id
_entity_poly.type
_entity_poly.pdbx_seq_one_letter_code
_entity_poly.pdbx_strand_id
1 'polypeptide(L)'
;MLYGAPGVSSRIIRGFDQGFADAGGNLRNGTRDDGASGVRPIETVEQVEVLRETASVLFGAVEPGGVINVITRQPLSELYYNLRLEAGNYSFYQPVLTCQDL
;
A
#
# COMPACT_ATOMS: atom_id res chain seq x y z
N MET A 1 12.98 -19.95 3.62
CA MET A 1 12.82 -18.78 2.74
C MET A 1 11.70 -17.96 3.34
N LEU A 2 11.99 -16.78 3.88
CA LEU A 2 10.97 -15.88 4.43
C LEU A 2 10.23 -15.24 3.25
N TYR A 3 8.95 -15.58 3.08
CA TYR A 3 8.09 -14.93 2.09
C TYR A 3 7.92 -13.46 2.53
N GLY A 4 8.34 -12.50 1.69
CA GLY A 4 8.30 -11.07 2.04
C GLY A 4 9.66 -10.37 2.14
N ALA A 5 10.75 -10.95 1.62
CA ALA A 5 11.94 -10.15 1.33
C ALA A 5 11.50 -8.93 0.47
N PRO A 6 11.77 -7.69 0.89
CA PRO A 6 11.31 -6.52 0.15
C PRO A 6 11.99 -6.53 -1.21
N GLY A 7 11.24 -6.92 -2.24
CA GLY A 7 11.63 -6.64 -3.61
C GLY A 7 11.63 -5.12 -3.77
N VAL A 8 12.69 -4.58 -4.38
CA VAL A 8 12.63 -3.24 -4.95
C VAL A 8 11.56 -3.25 -6.04
N SER A 9 10.33 -2.88 -5.67
CA SER A 9 9.21 -2.85 -6.61
C SER A 9 9.14 -1.47 -7.25
N SER A 10 9.57 -1.35 -8.51
CA SER A 10 9.29 -0.16 -9.33
C SER A 10 7.80 -0.07 -9.62
N ARG A 11 7.18 1.11 -9.46
CA ARG A 11 5.76 1.32 -9.78
C ARG A 11 5.67 2.33 -10.91
N ILE A 12 5.44 1.85 -12.13
CA ILE A 12 5.45 2.72 -13.31
C ILE A 12 4.04 3.21 -13.64
N ILE A 13 3.85 4.53 -13.67
CA ILE A 13 2.63 5.16 -14.20
C ILE A 13 3.04 6.04 -15.37
N ARG A 14 2.49 5.75 -16.57
CA ARG A 14 2.79 6.46 -17.83
C ARG A 14 4.29 6.60 -18.15
N GLY A 15 5.12 5.64 -17.73
CA GLY A 15 6.56 5.65 -18.00
C GLY A 15 7.41 6.35 -16.93
N PHE A 16 6.81 6.82 -15.84
CA PHE A 16 7.49 7.44 -14.71
C PHE A 16 7.44 6.55 -13.48
N ASP A 17 8.54 6.45 -12.72
CA ASP A 17 8.69 5.52 -11.61
C ASP A 17 8.31 6.13 -10.25
N GLN A 18 7.09 5.84 -9.82
CA GLN A 18 6.53 6.28 -8.55
C GLN A 18 7.15 5.57 -7.33
N GLY A 19 8.09 4.64 -7.52
CA GLY A 19 8.64 3.78 -6.46
C GLY A 19 9.71 4.42 -5.57
N PHE A 20 10.29 5.56 -5.97
CA PHE A 20 11.37 6.21 -5.20
C PHE A 20 10.82 7.09 -4.08
N ALA A 21 11.40 7.02 -2.87
CA ALA A 21 10.96 7.84 -1.73
C ALA A 21 11.04 9.36 -2.02
N ASP A 22 11.98 9.76 -2.88
CA ASP A 22 12.19 11.14 -3.31
C ASP A 22 11.19 11.60 -4.40
N ALA A 23 10.50 10.67 -5.08
CA ALA A 23 9.51 10.92 -6.14
C ALA A 23 8.28 11.73 -5.68
N GLY A 24 7.94 11.65 -4.39
CA GLY A 24 6.74 12.29 -3.84
C GLY A 24 5.40 11.70 -4.31
N GLY A 25 5.42 10.66 -5.15
CA GLY A 25 4.21 10.04 -5.74
C GLY A 25 3.45 9.09 -4.84
N ASN A 26 4.01 8.71 -3.68
CA ASN A 26 3.35 7.82 -2.72
C ASN A 26 2.78 8.61 -1.55
N LEU A 27 1.48 8.45 -1.35
CA LEU A 27 0.76 8.97 -0.20
C LEU A 27 0.18 7.82 0.63
N ARG A 28 0.05 8.09 1.93
CA ARG A 28 -0.68 7.26 2.87
C ARG A 28 -1.65 8.14 3.61
N ASN A 29 -2.94 7.85 3.50
CA ASN A 29 -4.00 8.67 4.08
C ASN A 29 -3.84 10.17 3.71
N GLY A 30 -3.38 10.45 2.49
CA GLY A 30 -3.18 11.81 1.97
C GLY A 30 -1.87 12.51 2.37
N THR A 31 -1.03 11.91 3.21
CA THR A 31 0.31 12.45 3.54
C THR A 31 1.41 11.69 2.82
N ARG A 32 2.56 12.33 2.56
CA ARG A 32 3.69 11.69 1.87
C ARG A 32 4.16 10.47 2.68
N ASP A 33 4.15 9.30 2.05
CA ASP A 33 4.77 8.08 2.61
C ASP A 33 6.26 8.13 2.24
N ASP A 34 7.11 8.42 3.22
CA ASP A 34 8.57 8.56 3.09
C ASP A 34 9.29 7.21 2.92
N GLY A 35 8.53 6.15 2.65
CA GLY A 35 9.09 4.87 2.26
C GLY A 35 9.64 4.09 3.44
N ALA A 36 9.01 4.20 4.62
CA ALA A 36 9.28 3.33 5.76
C ALA A 36 9.30 1.87 5.28
N SER A 37 10.52 1.37 5.11
CA SER A 37 10.89 0.30 4.19
C SER A 37 10.47 -1.04 4.78
N GLY A 38 9.35 -1.56 4.31
CA GLY A 38 8.86 -2.88 4.65
C GLY A 38 7.73 -3.28 3.74
N VAL A 39 7.63 -4.57 3.43
CA VAL A 39 6.42 -5.13 2.83
C VAL A 39 5.29 -4.88 3.81
N ARG A 40 4.37 -3.98 3.46
CA ARG A 40 3.20 -3.74 4.30
C ARG A 40 2.14 -4.81 4.00
N PRO A 41 1.68 -5.51 5.03
CA PRO A 41 0.43 -6.27 5.02
C PRO A 41 -0.68 -5.63 4.17
N ILE A 42 -1.11 -6.29 3.09
CA ILE A 42 -2.25 -5.82 2.27
C ILE A 42 -3.54 -5.80 3.11
N GLU A 43 -3.61 -6.63 4.15
CA GLU A 43 -4.71 -6.67 5.11
C GLU A 43 -4.88 -5.36 5.89
N THR A 44 -3.84 -4.54 6.01
CA THR A 44 -3.94 -3.22 6.66
C THR A 44 -4.45 -2.13 5.71
N VAL A 45 -4.53 -2.42 4.41
CA VAL A 45 -5.00 -1.49 3.38
C VAL A 45 -6.50 -1.65 3.19
N GLU A 46 -7.20 -0.54 3.23
CA GLU A 46 -8.62 -0.44 2.91
C GLU A 46 -8.82 -0.20 1.42
N GLN A 47 -8.10 0.78 0.87
CA GLN A 47 -8.24 1.21 -0.51
C GLN A 47 -6.91 1.73 -1.04
N VAL A 48 -6.66 1.51 -2.34
CA VAL A 48 -5.56 2.14 -3.08
C VAL A 48 -6.17 3.03 -4.15
N GLU A 49 -5.88 4.32 -4.08
CA GLU A 49 -6.31 5.33 -5.04
C GLU A 49 -5.16 5.66 -5.99
N VAL A 50 -5.45 5.65 -7.29
CA VAL A 50 -4.47 6.00 -8.32
C VAL A 50 -5.00 7.19 -9.11
N LEU A 51 -4.43 8.36 -8.84
CA LEU A 51 -4.81 9.61 -9.48
C LEU A 51 -3.88 9.88 -10.67
N ARG A 52 -4.47 10.01 -11.85
CA ARG A 52 -3.78 10.27 -13.12
C ARG A 52 -4.01 11.72 -13.55
N GLU A 53 -3.04 12.34 -14.21
CA GLU A 53 -3.04 13.70 -14.80
C GLU A 53 -3.09 14.91 -13.84
N THR A 54 -4.04 14.98 -12.90
CA THR A 54 -4.38 16.25 -12.20
C THR A 54 -3.84 16.34 -10.76
N ALA A 55 -3.02 15.39 -10.35
CA ALA A 55 -2.63 15.23 -8.95
C ALA A 55 -1.74 16.37 -8.41
N SER A 56 -1.04 17.11 -9.28
CA SER A 56 -0.13 18.20 -8.90
C SER A 56 -0.83 19.40 -8.25
N VAL A 57 -2.12 19.65 -8.55
CA VAL A 57 -2.89 20.73 -7.91
C VAL A 57 -3.29 20.39 -6.48
N LEU A 58 -3.55 19.11 -6.20
CA LEU A 58 -4.07 18.66 -4.89
C LEU A 58 -2.97 18.18 -3.95
N PHE A 59 -1.85 17.68 -4.48
CA PHE A 59 -0.81 17.00 -3.69
C PHE A 59 0.60 17.60 -3.83
N GLY A 60 0.75 18.71 -4.56
CA GLY A 60 2.00 19.47 -4.64
C GLY A 60 3.01 18.89 -5.63
N ALA A 61 4.30 19.13 -5.38
CA ALA A 61 5.40 18.70 -6.25
C ALA A 61 5.56 17.17 -6.22
N VAL A 62 4.94 16.51 -7.20
CA VAL A 62 4.96 15.06 -7.39
C VAL A 62 5.52 14.75 -8.79
N GLU A 63 6.16 13.59 -8.93
CA GLU A 63 6.58 13.08 -10.23
C GLU A 63 5.47 13.11 -11.29
N PRO A 64 5.84 13.38 -12.56
CA PRO A 64 4.89 13.23 -13.67
C PRO A 64 4.39 11.79 -13.71
N GLY A 65 3.12 11.56 -14.03
CA GLY A 65 2.55 10.21 -14.12
C GLY A 65 1.35 10.02 -13.19
N GLY A 66 1.40 10.53 -11.96
CA GLY A 66 0.26 10.50 -11.05
C GLY A 66 0.65 10.44 -9.57
N VAL A 67 -0.33 10.14 -8.73
CA VAL A 67 -0.15 9.88 -7.30
C VAL A 67 -0.82 8.56 -6.96
N ILE A 68 -0.18 7.78 -6.09
CA ILE A 68 -0.75 6.59 -5.46
C ILE A 68 -1.02 6.92 -4.00
N ASN A 69 -2.28 6.89 -3.57
CA ASN A 69 -2.66 7.08 -2.17
C ASN A 69 -3.17 5.76 -1.57
N VAL A 70 -2.49 5.28 -0.53
CA VAL A 70 -2.87 4.08 0.21
C VAL A 70 -3.66 4.50 1.45
N ILE A 71 -4.94 4.16 1.45
CA ILE A 71 -5.84 4.39 2.59
C ILE A 71 -5.79 3.16 3.48
N THR A 72 -5.44 3.35 4.74
CA THR A 72 -5.40 2.27 5.73
C THR A 72 -6.75 2.05 6.38
N ARG A 73 -7.04 0.80 6.73
CA ARG A 73 -8.24 0.45 7.50
C ARG A 73 -8.30 1.24 8.80
N GLN A 74 -9.49 1.75 9.09
CA GLN A 74 -9.79 2.39 10.37
C GLN A 74 -10.18 1.33 11.42
N PRO A 75 -9.98 1.64 12.72
CA PRO A 75 -10.55 0.86 13.80
C PRO A 75 -12.09 0.85 13.72
N LEU A 76 -12.70 -0.28 14.05
CA LEU A 76 -14.16 -0.44 14.03
C LEU A 76 -14.73 -0.16 15.42
N SER A 77 -15.96 0.35 15.48
CA SER A 77 -16.64 0.61 16.75
C SER A 77 -17.07 -0.63 17.51
N GLU A 78 -17.14 -1.75 16.82
CA GLU A 78 -17.43 -3.06 17.36
C GLU A 78 -16.25 -3.98 17.08
N LEU A 79 -15.94 -4.82 18.06
CA LEU A 79 -14.83 -5.77 17.98
C LEU A 79 -15.02 -6.73 16.79
N TYR A 80 -14.05 -6.74 15.87
CA TYR A 80 -14.12 -7.54 14.66
C TYR A 80 -12.88 -8.42 14.50
N TYR A 81 -13.12 -9.70 14.19
CA TYR A 81 -12.08 -10.68 13.91
C TYR A 81 -12.30 -11.33 12.54
N ASN A 82 -11.23 -11.40 11.75
CA ASN A 82 -11.19 -12.14 10.50
C ASN A 82 -10.10 -13.21 10.54
N LEU A 83 -10.49 -14.46 10.29
CA LEU A 83 -9.55 -15.56 10.11
C LEU A 83 -9.61 -16.02 8.64
N ARG A 84 -8.45 -16.09 8.00
CA ARG A 84 -8.30 -16.55 6.61
C ARG A 84 -7.15 -17.54 6.52
N LEU A 85 -7.32 -18.56 5.70
CA LEU A 85 -6.27 -19.50 5.35
C LEU A 85 -6.13 -19.53 3.84
N GLU A 86 -4.93 -19.21 3.36
CA GLU A 86 -4.59 -19.26 1.94
C GLU A 86 -3.70 -20.48 1.70
N ALA A 87 -4.02 -21.26 0.67
CA ALA A 87 -3.24 -22.41 0.23
C ALA A 87 -2.97 -22.30 -1.27
N GLY A 88 -1.78 -22.68 -1.72
CA GLY A 88 -1.36 -22.53 -3.10
C GLY A 88 -0.32 -23.56 -3.55
N ASN A 89 0.18 -23.39 -4.76
CA ASN A 89 1.22 -24.25 -5.32
C ASN A 89 2.54 -24.11 -4.55
N TYR A 90 3.48 -25.03 -4.79
CA TYR A 90 4.80 -25.03 -4.14
C TYR A 90 4.73 -25.11 -2.61
N SER A 91 3.76 -25.88 -2.09
CA SER A 91 3.52 -26.03 -0.65
C SER A 91 3.28 -24.69 0.07
N PHE A 92 2.64 -23.74 -0.62
CA PHE A 92 2.30 -22.44 -0.04
C PHE A 92 1.09 -22.58 0.90
N TYR A 93 1.28 -22.17 2.15
CA TYR A 93 0.21 -22.04 3.15
C TYR A 93 0.44 -20.76 3.95
N GLN A 94 -0.58 -19.91 4.03
CA GLN A 94 -0.52 -18.62 4.73
C GLN A 94 -1.79 -18.43 5.58
N PRO A 95 -1.69 -18.60 6.91
CA PRO A 95 -2.76 -18.19 7.82
C PRO A 95 -2.69 -16.68 8.05
N VAL A 96 -3.85 -16.02 8.03
CA VAL A 96 -3.99 -14.58 8.28
C VAL A 96 -5.04 -14.38 9.37
N LEU A 97 -4.69 -13.59 10.37
CA LEU A 97 -5.59 -13.16 11.45
C LEU A 97 -5.61 -11.63 11.46
N THR A 98 -6.79 -11.05 11.30
CA THR A 98 -6.99 -9.61 11.44
C THR A 98 -7.91 -9.35 12.63
N CYS A 99 -7.45 -8.48 13.53
CA CYS A 99 -8.22 -7.96 14.65
C CYS A 99 -8.40 -6.46 14.42
N GLN A 100 -9.64 -5.98 14.48
CA GLN A 100 -9.96 -4.55 14.49
C GLN A 100 -10.71 -4.24 15.79
N ASP A 101 -10.19 -3.28 16.53
CA ASP A 101 -10.70 -2.80 17.81
C ASP A 101 -10.72 -1.25 17.80
N LEU A 102 -11.54 -0.61 18.66
CA LEU A 102 -11.81 0.84 18.67
C LEU A 102 -10.56 1.68 19.04
#